data_AF-A0A103EBG9-F1
#
_entry.id   AF-A0A103EBG9-F1
#
_cell.length_a   1.000
_cell.length_b   1.000
_cell.length_c   1.000
_cell.angle_alpha   90.00
_cell.angle_beta   90.00
_cell.angle_gamma   90.00
#
_symmetry.space_group_name_H-M   'P 1'
#
loop_
_entity.id
_entity.type
_entity.pdbx_description
1 polymer ?
#
loop_
_entity_poly.entity_id
_entity_poly.type
_entity_poly.pdbx_seq_one_letter_code
_entity_poly.pdbx_strand_id
1 'polypeptide(L)'
;MTNIMSGSNDRYSAWRRVAGGLVASAALAVAVTWLGAAYDQPIDAAVIAGMRSPHCQAVRDMPPGSLLIAAQPEDGVCRAFFLYRGAIGNGAADEHSYKDAVQAGRLQEFEQLVGYVFVLVSVVVLSAIAMAAVARMLWRRLRMVGESFGR
;
A
#
# COMPACT_ATOMS: atom_id res chain seq x y z
N MET A 1 -14.24 51.82 -2.61
CA MET A 1 -14.85 50.54 -3.02
C MET A 1 -13.75 49.51 -3.28
N THR A 2 -13.16 48.90 -2.24
CA THR A 2 -12.11 47.88 -2.42
C THR A 2 -11.83 47.22 -1.06
N ASN A 3 -12.67 46.29 -0.59
CA ASN A 3 -12.32 45.49 0.60
C ASN A 3 -13.07 44.16 0.76
N ILE A 4 -13.61 43.59 -0.33
CA ILE A 4 -14.33 42.28 -0.27
C ILE A 4 -13.51 41.16 -0.95
N MET A 5 -12.42 41.48 -1.65
CA MET A 5 -11.67 40.50 -2.48
C MET A 5 -10.45 39.87 -1.79
N SER A 6 -10.03 40.35 -0.60
CA SER A 6 -8.89 39.77 0.15
C SER A 6 -9.26 38.49 0.91
N GLY A 7 -10.48 38.43 1.46
CA GLY A 7 -10.88 37.33 2.36
C GLY A 7 -11.01 35.95 1.69
N SER A 8 -11.26 35.89 0.37
CA SER A 8 -11.32 34.61 -0.35
C SER A 8 -9.93 34.10 -0.71
N ASN A 9 -9.01 34.99 -1.07
CA ASN A 9 -7.64 34.64 -1.45
C ASN A 9 -6.81 34.18 -0.24
N ASP A 10 -6.99 34.82 0.91
CA ASP A 10 -6.32 34.41 2.16
C ASP A 10 -6.84 33.06 2.66
N ARG A 11 -8.15 32.82 2.60
CA ARG A 11 -8.74 31.51 2.90
C ARG A 11 -8.26 30.44 1.93
N TYR A 12 -8.18 30.74 0.63
CA TYR A 12 -7.73 29.79 -0.38
C TYR A 12 -6.25 29.42 -0.20
N SER A 13 -5.39 30.39 0.12
CA SER A 13 -3.97 30.12 0.40
C SER A 13 -3.76 29.33 1.69
N ALA A 14 -4.53 29.62 2.74
CA ALA A 14 -4.51 28.86 3.99
C ALA A 14 -4.97 27.41 3.78
N TRP A 15 -6.06 27.21 3.01
CA TRP A 15 -6.54 25.87 2.65
C TRP A 15 -5.51 25.08 1.83
N ARG A 16 -4.82 25.72 0.88
CA ARG A 16 -3.74 25.05 0.11
C ARG A 16 -2.57 24.63 0.99
N ARG A 17 -2.20 25.44 1.99
CA ARG A 17 -1.12 25.08 2.94
C ARG A 17 -1.52 23.89 3.82
N VAL A 18 -2.75 23.89 4.34
CA VAL A 18 -3.26 22.78 5.16
C VAL A 18 -3.38 21.50 4.33
N ALA A 19 -3.96 21.59 3.12
CA ALA A 19 -4.04 20.46 2.20
C ALA A 19 -2.66 19.93 1.82
N GLY A 20 -1.70 20.82 1.55
CA GLY A 20 -0.31 20.45 1.27
C GLY A 20 0.35 19.73 2.44
N GLY A 21 0.12 20.18 3.68
CA GLY A 21 0.62 19.52 4.88
C GLY A 21 0.00 18.14 5.11
N LEU A 22 -1.30 17.98 4.84
CA LEU A 22 -1.98 16.68 4.91
C LEU A 22 -1.45 15.70 3.87
N VAL A 23 -1.24 16.16 2.63
CA VAL A 23 -0.65 15.33 1.56
C VAL A 23 0.79 14.94 1.91
N ALA A 24 1.60 15.88 2.39
CA ALA A 24 2.98 15.60 2.76
C ALA A 24 3.10 14.64 3.95
N SER A 25 2.25 14.79 4.97
CA SER A 25 2.21 13.88 6.12
C SER A 25 1.69 12.49 5.74
N ALA A 26 0.68 12.40 4.88
CA ALA A 26 0.23 11.13 4.32
C ALA A 26 1.33 10.46 3.50
N ALA A 27 2.02 11.20 2.63
CA ALA A 27 3.13 10.68 1.85
C ALA A 27 4.30 10.19 2.74
N LEU A 28 4.62 10.93 3.80
CA LEU A 28 5.63 10.51 4.78
C LEU A 28 5.20 9.25 5.54
N ALA A 29 3.95 9.16 5.99
CA ALA A 29 3.44 7.97 6.67
C ALA A 29 3.48 6.74 5.75
N VAL A 30 3.09 6.91 4.48
CA VAL A 30 3.18 5.89 3.43
C VAL A 30 4.64 5.46 3.22
N ALA A 31 5.57 6.41 3.13
CA ALA A 31 7.00 6.12 2.95
C ALA A 31 7.62 5.40 4.15
N VAL A 32 7.28 5.80 5.38
CA VAL A 32 7.77 5.15 6.62
C VAL A 32 7.19 3.75 6.76
N THR A 33 5.92 3.56 6.41
CA THR A 33 5.28 2.23 6.42
C THR A 33 5.91 1.32 5.38
N TRP A 34 6.22 1.84 4.19
CA TRP A 34 6.92 1.11 3.14
C TRP A 34 8.34 0.72 3.56
N LEU A 35 9.08 1.65 4.18
CA LEU A 35 10.40 1.38 4.74
C LEU A 35 10.33 0.30 5.82
N GLY A 36 9.36 0.36 6.74
CA GLY A 36 9.16 -0.67 7.76
C GLY A 36 8.89 -2.06 7.15
N ALA A 37 7.93 -2.15 6.24
CA ALA A 37 7.59 -3.40 5.55
C ALA A 37 8.76 -3.95 4.71
N ALA A 38 9.60 -3.07 4.15
CA ALA A 38 10.78 -3.48 3.41
C ALA A 38 11.86 -4.14 4.29
N TYR A 39 11.91 -3.79 5.57
CA TYR A 39 12.83 -4.37 6.55
C TYR A 39 12.32 -5.68 7.16
N ASP A 40 11.00 -5.85 7.33
CA ASP A 40 10.42 -7.05 7.97
C ASP A 40 10.48 -8.32 7.10
N GLN A 41 10.60 -8.20 5.77
CA GLN A 41 10.86 -9.35 4.89
C GLN A 41 12.22 -9.22 4.20
N PRO A 42 13.34 -9.53 4.88
CA PRO A 42 14.64 -9.48 4.23
C PRO A 42 14.69 -10.49 3.08
N ILE A 43 15.37 -10.09 2.00
CA ILE A 43 15.77 -11.02 0.94
C ILE A 43 16.55 -12.16 1.61
N ASP A 44 16.03 -13.38 1.51
CA ASP A 44 16.64 -14.52 2.20
C ASP A 44 18.03 -14.83 1.62
N ALA A 45 19.05 -14.55 2.43
CA ALA A 45 20.45 -14.75 2.06
C ALA A 45 20.77 -16.23 1.82
N ALA A 46 20.06 -17.17 2.48
CA ALA A 46 20.24 -18.61 2.27
C ALA A 46 19.72 -19.05 0.90
N VAL A 47 18.61 -18.47 0.43
CA VAL A 47 18.07 -18.71 -0.91
C VAL A 47 19.04 -18.18 -1.97
N ILE A 48 19.58 -16.96 -1.80
CA ILE A 48 20.63 -16.42 -2.68
C ILE A 48 21.88 -17.30 -2.68
N ALA A 49 22.32 -17.75 -1.50
CA ALA A 49 23.47 -18.63 -1.39
C ALA A 49 23.24 -19.95 -2.17
N GLY A 50 22.03 -20.52 -2.12
CA GLY A 50 21.66 -21.68 -2.94
C GLY A 50 21.64 -21.38 -4.43
N MET A 51 21.11 -20.21 -4.84
CA MET A 51 21.12 -19.77 -6.24
C MET A 51 22.52 -19.50 -6.80
N ARG A 52 23.49 -19.14 -5.97
CA ARG A 52 24.88 -18.95 -6.38
C ARG A 52 25.71 -20.22 -6.30
N SER A 53 25.35 -21.14 -5.40
CA SER A 53 26.09 -22.37 -5.15
C SER A 53 26.05 -23.30 -6.38
N PRO A 54 27.22 -23.70 -6.93
CA PRO A 54 27.26 -24.68 -8.02
C PRO A 54 26.80 -26.07 -7.56
N HIS A 55 26.85 -26.38 -6.26
CA HIS A 55 26.35 -27.65 -5.71
C HIS A 55 24.82 -27.77 -5.72
N CYS A 56 24.08 -26.65 -5.85
CA CYS A 56 22.62 -26.68 -5.91
C CYS A 56 22.08 -26.70 -7.35
N GLN A 57 22.89 -27.11 -8.34
CA GLN A 57 22.49 -27.14 -9.76
C GLN A 57 21.24 -28.00 -10.01
N ALA A 58 21.12 -29.15 -9.33
CA ALA A 58 19.93 -30.00 -9.43
C ALA A 58 18.63 -29.27 -9.02
N VAL A 59 18.68 -28.39 -8.02
CA VAL A 59 17.54 -27.54 -7.62
C VAL A 59 17.31 -26.41 -8.62
N ARG A 60 18.38 -25.96 -9.29
CA ARG A 60 18.34 -24.94 -10.34
C ARG A 60 17.76 -25.45 -11.67
N ASP A 61 17.83 -26.75 -11.90
CA ASP A 61 17.21 -27.40 -13.06
C ASP A 61 15.78 -27.91 -12.76
N MET A 62 15.40 -27.97 -11.48
CA MET A 62 14.07 -28.37 -11.04
C MET A 62 12.99 -27.38 -11.53
N PRO A 63 11.86 -27.86 -12.08
CA PRO A 63 10.72 -27.01 -12.41
C PRO A 63 10.16 -26.33 -11.14
N PRO A 64 9.83 -25.03 -11.18
CA PRO A 64 9.19 -24.37 -10.04
C PRO A 64 7.84 -25.03 -9.72
N GLY A 65 7.45 -25.05 -8.44
CA GLY A 65 6.19 -25.66 -7.99
C GLY A 65 6.20 -27.19 -7.86
N SER A 66 7.33 -27.88 -8.08
CA SER A 66 7.40 -29.35 -8.10
C SER A 66 7.79 -30.03 -6.78
N LEU A 67 7.35 -29.47 -5.63
CA LEU A 67 7.62 -29.97 -4.27
C LEU A 67 7.35 -31.47 -4.06
N LEU A 68 6.37 -32.02 -4.77
CA LEU A 68 5.89 -33.39 -4.60
C LEU A 68 6.69 -34.43 -5.40
N ILE A 69 7.53 -34.01 -6.34
CA ILE A 69 8.15 -34.90 -7.34
C ILE A 69 9.68 -34.97 -7.17
N ALA A 70 10.27 -34.02 -6.45
CA ALA A 70 11.72 -33.92 -6.29
C ALA A 70 12.18 -34.30 -4.88
N ALA A 71 13.33 -34.99 -4.81
CA ALA A 71 13.96 -35.34 -3.55
C ALA A 71 14.51 -34.09 -2.83
N GLN A 72 14.21 -33.96 -1.54
CA GLN A 72 14.70 -32.84 -0.75
C GLN A 72 16.22 -32.95 -0.53
N PRO A 73 17.00 -31.90 -0.79
CA PRO A 73 18.44 -31.92 -0.56
C PRO A 73 18.78 -31.91 0.94
N GLU A 74 19.84 -32.65 1.31
CA GLU A 74 20.33 -32.71 2.70
C GLU A 74 21.10 -31.46 3.11
N ASP A 75 21.73 -30.79 2.13
CA ASP A 75 22.46 -29.55 2.36
C ASP A 75 21.49 -28.40 2.71
N GLY A 76 21.76 -27.70 3.82
CA GLY A 76 20.89 -26.65 4.34
C GLY A 76 20.70 -25.48 3.38
N VAL A 77 21.71 -25.16 2.57
CA VAL A 77 21.69 -24.06 1.59
C VAL A 77 20.88 -24.46 0.35
N CYS A 78 21.07 -25.68 -0.16
CA CYS A 78 20.25 -26.18 -1.26
C CYS A 78 18.79 -26.44 -0.84
N ARG A 79 18.55 -26.82 0.42
CA ARG A 79 17.20 -27.02 0.96
C ARG A 79 16.41 -25.72 1.05
N ALA A 80 17.03 -24.62 1.47
CA ALA A 80 16.37 -23.31 1.47
C ALA A 80 15.93 -22.90 0.06
N PHE A 81 16.82 -23.06 -0.93
CA PHE A 81 16.51 -22.79 -2.34
C PHE A 81 15.42 -23.73 -2.90
N PHE A 82 15.46 -25.01 -2.54
CA PHE A 82 14.45 -26.00 -2.93
C PHE A 82 13.06 -25.64 -2.41
N LEU A 83 12.96 -25.26 -1.13
CA LEU A 83 11.68 -24.86 -0.53
C LEU A 83 11.14 -23.58 -1.17
N TYR A 84 11.99 -22.58 -1.42
CA TYR A 84 11.59 -21.37 -2.15
C TYR A 84 11.02 -21.71 -3.54
N ARG A 85 11.77 -22.47 -4.33
CA ARG A 85 11.37 -22.79 -5.71
C ARG A 85 10.19 -23.74 -5.79
N GLY A 86 10.04 -24.56 -4.76
CA GLY A 86 8.95 -25.49 -4.57
C GLY A 86 7.64 -24.81 -4.16
N ALA A 87 7.70 -23.83 -3.25
CA ALA A 87 6.53 -23.14 -2.72
C ALA A 87 5.93 -22.12 -3.72
N ILE A 88 6.75 -21.63 -4.65
CA ILE A 88 6.38 -20.58 -5.60
C ILE A 88 6.34 -21.16 -7.01
N GLY A 89 5.16 -21.18 -7.63
CA GLY A 89 4.93 -21.78 -8.95
C GLY A 89 5.75 -21.15 -10.09
N ASN A 90 6.29 -19.95 -9.88
CA ASN A 90 7.22 -19.24 -10.78
C ASN A 90 8.56 -18.92 -10.10
N GLY A 91 9.00 -19.73 -9.14
CA GLY A 91 10.24 -19.52 -8.39
C GLY A 91 11.46 -19.36 -9.31
N ALA A 92 12.12 -18.20 -9.21
CA ALA A 92 13.30 -17.84 -9.99
C ALA A 92 14.47 -18.82 -9.78
N ALA A 93 15.26 -19.03 -10.84
CA ALA A 93 16.45 -19.87 -10.82
C ALA A 93 17.75 -19.10 -10.53
N ASP A 94 17.69 -17.77 -10.67
CA ASP A 94 18.82 -16.86 -10.57
C ASP A 94 18.50 -15.69 -9.63
N GLU A 95 19.55 -15.08 -9.10
CA GLU A 95 19.45 -14.02 -8.09
C GLU A 95 18.78 -12.75 -8.62
N HIS A 96 19.00 -12.38 -9.88
CA HIS A 96 18.45 -11.14 -10.43
C HIS A 96 16.94 -11.26 -10.54
N SER A 97 16.46 -12.33 -11.16
CA SER A 97 15.04 -12.65 -11.27
C SER A 97 14.38 -12.85 -9.91
N TYR A 98 15.09 -13.40 -8.92
CA TYR A 98 14.59 -13.49 -7.54
C TYR A 98 14.39 -12.13 -6.91
N LYS A 99 15.38 -11.23 -7.00
CA LYS A 99 15.27 -9.88 -6.44
C LYS A 99 14.16 -9.09 -7.12
N ASP A 100 14.06 -9.19 -8.44
CA ASP A 100 13.00 -8.51 -9.20
C ASP A 100 11.62 -9.04 -8.81
N ALA A 101 11.45 -10.37 -8.69
CA ALA A 101 10.18 -10.97 -8.29
C ALA A 101 9.78 -10.58 -6.86
N VAL A 102 10.73 -10.57 -5.92
CA VAL A 102 10.49 -10.11 -4.54
C VAL A 102 10.12 -8.63 -4.52
N GLN A 103 10.82 -7.77 -5.27
CA GLN A 103 10.49 -6.35 -5.35
C GLN A 103 9.11 -6.10 -5.98
N ALA A 104 8.79 -6.80 -7.07
CA ALA A 104 7.50 -6.71 -7.72
C ALA A 104 6.36 -7.16 -6.81
N GLY A 105 6.52 -8.29 -6.11
CA GLY A 105 5.54 -8.78 -5.14
C GLY A 105 5.28 -7.79 -4.01
N ARG A 106 6.35 -7.19 -3.48
CA ARG A 106 6.25 -6.15 -2.44
C ARG A 106 5.54 -4.90 -2.91
N LEU A 107 5.79 -4.48 -4.15
CA LEU A 107 5.13 -3.32 -4.74
C LEU A 107 3.63 -3.56 -4.89
N GLN A 108 3.23 -4.76 -5.34
CA GLN A 108 1.84 -5.13 -5.54
C GLN A 108 1.06 -5.22 -4.21
N GLU A 109 1.64 -5.88 -3.19
CA GLU A 109 1.01 -5.97 -1.87
C GLU A 109 0.87 -4.58 -1.22
N PHE A 110 1.87 -3.74 -1.39
CA PHE A 110 1.84 -2.37 -0.90
C PHE A 110 0.79 -1.51 -1.62
N GLU A 111 0.71 -1.60 -2.95
CA GLU A 111 -0.29 -0.89 -3.75
C GLU A 111 -1.71 -1.28 -3.31
N GLN A 112 -1.92 -2.56 -3.04
CA GLN A 112 -3.20 -3.06 -2.53
C GLN A 112 -3.52 -2.50 -1.14
N LEU A 113 -2.54 -2.46 -0.23
CA LEU A 113 -2.74 -1.94 1.13
C LEU A 113 -3.03 -0.43 1.12
N VAL A 114 -2.23 0.34 0.38
CA VAL A 114 -2.42 1.79 0.21
C VAL A 114 -3.76 2.09 -0.46
N GLY A 115 -4.10 1.34 -1.51
CA GLY A 115 -5.39 1.44 -2.18
C GLY A 115 -6.56 1.20 -1.22
N TYR A 116 -6.47 0.18 -0.37
CA TYR A 116 -7.50 -0.14 0.61
C TYR A 116 -7.70 0.98 1.64
N VAL A 117 -6.61 1.51 2.19
CA VAL A 117 -6.66 2.66 3.12
C VAL A 117 -7.26 3.88 2.44
N PHE A 118 -6.88 4.16 1.18
CA PHE A 118 -7.42 5.30 0.45
C PHE A 118 -8.93 5.18 0.21
N VAL A 119 -9.42 3.98 -0.13
CA VAL A 119 -10.85 3.70 -0.28
C VAL A 119 -11.58 3.92 1.04
N LEU A 120 -11.06 3.39 2.15
CA LEU A 120 -11.65 3.57 3.48
C LEU A 120 -11.73 5.05 3.86
N VAL A 121 -10.64 5.80 3.71
CA VAL A 121 -10.61 7.25 3.98
C VAL A 121 -11.63 7.98 3.11
N SER A 122 -11.73 7.63 1.83
CA SER A 122 -12.70 8.22 0.91
C SER A 122 -14.14 7.99 1.38
N VAL A 123 -14.48 6.78 1.79
CA VAL A 123 -15.82 6.45 2.31
C VAL A 123 -16.14 7.26 3.57
N VAL A 124 -15.18 7.39 4.50
CA VAL A 124 -15.36 8.17 5.73
C VAL A 124 -15.56 9.66 5.42
N VAL A 125 -14.74 10.23 4.53
CA VAL A 125 -14.85 11.64 4.16
C VAL A 125 -16.16 11.93 3.42
N LEU A 126 -16.53 11.08 2.46
CA LEU A 126 -17.77 11.25 1.69
C LEU A 126 -19.02 11.12 2.57
N SER A 127 -19.03 10.15 3.49
CA SER A 127 -20.15 10.00 4.44
C SER A 127 -20.27 11.19 5.38
N ALA A 128 -19.15 11.73 5.88
CA ALA A 128 -19.15 12.94 6.70
C ALA A 128 -19.68 14.16 5.93
N ILE A 129 -19.28 14.34 4.66
CA ILE A 129 -19.78 15.42 3.80
C ILE A 129 -21.29 15.25 3.55
N ALA A 130 -21.75 14.02 3.26
CA ALA A 130 -23.16 13.72 3.04
C ALA A 130 -23.99 14.04 4.30
N MET A 131 -23.53 13.60 5.48
CA MET A 131 -24.19 13.93 6.76
C MET A 131 -24.25 15.44 7.01
N ALA A 132 -23.15 16.15 6.77
CA ALA A 132 -23.11 17.60 6.94
C ALA A 132 -24.07 18.30 5.96
N ALA A 133 -24.17 17.83 4.72
CA ALA A 133 -25.12 18.37 3.74
C ALA A 133 -26.58 18.14 4.15
N VAL A 134 -26.91 16.92 4.61
CA VAL A 134 -28.25 16.57 5.11
C VAL A 134 -28.60 17.40 6.34
N ALA A 135 -27.71 17.48 7.33
CA ALA A 135 -27.92 18.29 8.53
C ALA A 135 -28.16 19.76 8.18
N ARG A 136 -27.38 20.31 7.24
CA ARG A 136 -27.55 21.69 6.77
C ARG A 136 -28.88 21.90 6.05
N MET A 137 -29.33 20.92 5.27
CA MET A 137 -30.62 20.96 4.58
C MET A 137 -31.78 20.92 5.59
N LEU A 138 -31.74 20.03 6.57
CA LEU A 138 -32.73 19.94 7.65
C LEU A 138 -32.78 21.22 8.47
N TRP A 139 -31.63 21.78 8.86
CA TRP A 139 -31.55 23.07 9.56
C TRP A 139 -32.21 24.21 8.79
N ARG A 140 -31.95 24.30 7.48
CA ARG A 140 -32.59 25.31 6.62
C ARG A 140 -34.11 25.12 6.56
N ARG A 141 -34.60 23.88 6.48
CA ARG A 141 -36.04 23.60 6.47
C ARG A 141 -36.70 23.94 7.81
N LEU A 142 -36.11 23.56 8.93
CA LEU A 142 -36.62 23.88 10.26
C LEU A 142 -36.68 25.40 10.50
N ARG A 143 -35.65 26.14 10.05
CA ARG A 143 -35.64 27.59 10.14
C ARG A 143 -36.76 28.24 9.32
N MET A 144 -37.00 27.77 8.10
CA MET A 144 -38.09 28.28 7.23
C MET A 144 -39.48 27.98 7.81
N VAL A 145 -39.67 26.81 8.44
CA VAL A 145 -40.95 26.46 9.10
C VAL A 145 -41.18 27.30 10.36
N GLY A 146 -40.13 27.61 11.13
CA GLY A 146 -40.22 28.48 12.31
C GLY A 146 -40.65 29.91 11.99
N GLU A 147 -40.21 30.48 10.86
CA GLU A 147 -40.64 31.82 10.42
C GLU A 147 -42.09 31.85 9.91
N SER A 148 -42.64 30.72 9.47
CA SER A 148 -44.03 30.60 8.99
C SER A 148 -45.06 30.52 10.12
N PHE A 149 -44.66 30.15 11.33
CA PHE A 149 -45.58 29.96 12.48
C PHE A 149 -45.64 31.18 13.41
N GLY A 150 -44.81 32.20 13.18
CA GLY A 150 -44.72 33.42 13.99
C GLY A 150 -45.42 34.66 13.39
N ARG A 151 -46.23 34.50 12.34
CA ARG A 151 -47.04 35.55 11.71
C ARG A 151 -48.51 35.13 11.76
#